data_AF-A0A2V8M923-F1
#
_entry.id   AF-A0A2V8M923-F1
#
_cell.length_a   1.000
_cell.length_b   1.000
_cell.length_c   1.000
_cell.angle_alpha   90.00
_cell.angle_beta   90.00
_cell.angle_gamma   90.00
#
_symmetry.space_group_name_H-M   'P 1'
#
loop_
_entity.id
_entity.type
_entity.pdbx_description
1 polymer ?
#
loop_
_entity_poly.entity_id
_entity_poly.type
_entity_poly.pdbx_seq_one_letter_code
_entity_poly.pdbx_strand_id
1 'polypeptide(L)'
;MYVSETVDETPHLDELTPREIVRELDKYVIGQAGAKRAVAIALRNRIRRQKLSPEMAEEIMPKNIIMIGPTGVGKTEIARRLAKLANSPFLKVEASKFTEVGYVGRDVESMIRDLVEISIEMVRNEKLEEVADKADTNAEERILDLLLPPMPVASADDSSRAASDQWNRTREKLRAQLRDGKLDDRTVEIEVKERNFPAFEIISNQGIEEMDINIKDILPGFLGQRTKKRKMKVAEAIDYLIQEEESKLVDMDQVTRLAVERVENSGIIFLDEIDKIAGRESGHGPDVSREGVQRDILPIVEGTTVNTRYGMVRTDHILFIAAGAFHVSKPADLIPELQGRFPIRVELDSLTVEDFVRILTEPQNALIKQYVALLETEGVKLTFLDDAVQEIARFAATVNESTENIGARRLHTIMEKLLDEISFEGPDLKKKSIRIDAAYVQKMLAEIVKDQDLSRYIL
;
A
#
# COMPACT_ATOMS: atom_id res chain seq x y z
N MET A 1 6.32 -30.96 20.47
CA MET A 1 7.58 -30.23 20.32
C MET A 1 7.30 -29.18 19.26
N TYR A 2 6.73 -28.05 19.67
CA TYR A 2 6.43 -26.95 18.76
C TYR A 2 7.74 -26.27 18.44
N VAL A 3 8.14 -26.33 17.17
CA VAL A 3 9.28 -25.58 16.66
C VAL A 3 8.87 -24.11 16.79
N SER A 4 9.51 -23.38 17.69
CA SER A 4 9.41 -21.92 17.69
C SER A 4 10.06 -21.47 16.40
N GLU A 5 9.25 -21.18 15.39
CA GLU A 5 9.69 -20.32 14.30
C GLU A 5 10.16 -19.03 14.97
N THR A 6 11.46 -18.78 14.84
CA THR A 6 12.05 -17.50 15.18
C THR A 6 11.33 -16.47 14.33
N VAL A 7 10.42 -15.72 14.97
CA VAL A 7 9.87 -14.49 14.40
C VAL A 7 11.09 -13.67 14.02
N ASP A 8 11.29 -13.50 12.71
CA ASP A 8 12.36 -12.69 12.15
C ASP A 8 12.04 -11.25 12.62
N GLU A 9 12.58 -10.85 13.78
CA GLU A 9 12.40 -9.52 14.35
C GLU A 9 12.92 -8.52 13.31
N THR A 10 11.99 -7.95 12.53
CA THR A 10 12.31 -6.85 11.62
C THR A 10 12.99 -5.77 12.45
N PRO A 11 14.25 -5.40 12.15
CA PRO A 11 14.98 -4.48 13.00
C PRO A 11 14.21 -3.17 13.15
N HIS A 12 14.15 -2.64 14.36
CA HIS A 12 13.56 -1.32 14.59
C HIS A 12 14.26 -0.30 13.69
N LEU A 13 13.46 0.48 12.95
CA LEU A 13 13.93 1.46 11.97
C LEU A 13 15.04 2.38 12.53
N ASP A 14 14.95 2.73 13.81
CA ASP A 14 15.87 3.64 14.51
C ASP A 14 17.32 3.11 14.62
N GLU A 15 17.48 1.80 14.50
CA GLU A 15 18.76 1.11 14.59
C GLU A 15 19.42 0.95 13.22
N LEU A 16 18.63 0.91 12.15
CA LEU A 16 19.11 0.68 10.79
C LEU A 16 20.11 1.75 10.35
N THR A 17 21.33 1.31 10.09
CA THR A 17 22.37 2.09 9.44
C THR A 17 22.07 2.24 7.95
N PRO A 18 22.65 3.26 7.26
CA PRO A 18 22.48 3.39 5.82
C PRO A 18 22.88 2.14 5.02
N ARG A 19 23.85 1.35 5.52
CA ARG A 19 24.28 0.11 4.86
C ARG A 19 23.24 -1.00 5.00
N GLU A 20 22.60 -1.12 6.16
CA GLU A 20 21.51 -2.07 6.37
C GLU A 20 20.28 -1.69 5.57
N ILE A 21 19.94 -0.40 5.48
CA ILE A 21 18.85 0.07 4.60
C ILE A 21 19.12 -0.33 3.15
N VAL A 22 20.35 -0.12 2.64
CA VAL A 22 20.72 -0.55 1.28
C VAL A 22 20.57 -2.07 1.12
N ARG A 23 21.02 -2.84 2.11
CA ARG A 23 20.90 -4.32 2.09
C ARG A 23 19.44 -4.78 2.08
N GLU A 24 18.55 -4.10 2.80
CA GLU A 24 17.11 -4.38 2.75
C GLU A 24 16.52 -4.02 1.38
N LEU A 25 16.94 -2.90 0.77
CA LEU A 25 16.53 -2.53 -0.58
C LEU A 25 17.07 -3.50 -1.65
N ASP A 26 18.25 -4.08 -1.46
CA ASP A 26 18.85 -5.08 -2.35
C ASP A 26 18.00 -6.37 -2.45
N LYS A 27 17.17 -6.67 -1.45
CA LYS A 27 16.24 -7.82 -1.49
C LYS A 27 15.12 -7.66 -2.51
N TYR A 28 14.85 -6.44 -2.98
CA TYR A 28 13.71 -6.11 -3.84
C TYR A 28 14.09 -5.41 -5.14
N VAL A 29 15.15 -4.60 -5.13
CA VAL A 29 15.59 -3.83 -6.30
C VAL A 29 16.98 -4.30 -6.70
N ILE A 30 17.19 -4.58 -7.99
CA ILE A 30 18.50 -4.96 -8.53
C ILE A 30 19.27 -3.72 -8.99
N GLY A 31 20.58 -3.68 -8.73
CA GLY A 31 21.46 -2.59 -9.16
C GLY A 31 21.18 -1.26 -8.45
N GLN A 32 21.31 -0.14 -9.16
CA GLN A 32 20.92 1.21 -8.70
C GLN A 32 21.52 1.65 -7.35
N ALA A 33 22.80 1.31 -7.13
CA ALA A 33 23.48 1.53 -5.85
C ALA A 33 23.53 3.01 -5.44
N GLY A 34 23.69 3.92 -6.41
CA GLY A 34 23.65 5.37 -6.17
C GLY A 34 22.32 5.81 -5.55
N ALA A 35 21.20 5.41 -6.17
CA ALA A 35 19.86 5.75 -5.71
C ALA A 35 19.55 5.15 -4.34
N LYS A 36 19.88 3.88 -4.11
CA LYS A 36 19.73 3.22 -2.80
C LYS A 36 20.50 3.93 -1.70
N ARG A 37 21.75 4.34 -1.97
CA ARG A 37 22.56 5.11 -1.03
C ARG A 37 21.93 6.47 -0.72
N ALA A 38 21.43 7.17 -1.73
CA ALA A 38 20.78 8.47 -1.57
C ALA A 38 19.55 8.39 -0.64
N VAL A 39 18.64 7.44 -0.90
CA VAL A 39 17.45 7.26 -0.07
C VAL A 39 17.78 6.77 1.34
N ALA A 40 18.79 5.92 1.50
CA ALA A 40 19.25 5.46 2.80
C ALA A 40 19.82 6.60 3.65
N ILE A 41 20.54 7.54 3.03
CA ILE A 41 21.03 8.74 3.72
C ILE A 41 19.87 9.65 4.12
N ALA A 42 18.88 9.87 3.24
CA ALA A 42 17.71 10.69 3.54
C ALA A 42 16.91 10.13 4.73
N LEU A 43 16.61 8.82 4.70
CA LEU A 43 15.93 8.13 5.81
C LEU A 43 16.75 8.17 7.10
N ARG A 44 18.07 7.97 7.03
CA ARG A 44 18.93 8.08 8.23
C ARG A 44 18.98 9.49 8.79
N ASN A 45 18.91 10.53 7.95
CA ASN A 45 18.85 11.91 8.41
C ASN A 45 17.53 12.21 9.16
N ARG A 46 16.42 11.58 8.79
CA ARG A 46 15.16 11.65 9.56
C ARG A 46 15.36 11.13 10.99
N ILE A 47 15.95 9.95 11.13
CA ILE A 47 16.24 9.34 12.45
C ILE A 47 17.21 10.22 13.25
N ARG A 48 18.21 10.81 12.59
CA ARG A 48 19.13 11.75 13.24
C ARG A 48 18.39 12.98 13.76
N ARG A 49 17.48 13.56 12.96
CA ARG A 49 16.67 14.74 13.33
C ARG A 49 15.84 14.48 14.60
N GLN A 50 15.21 13.30 14.69
CA GLN A 50 14.40 12.90 15.86
C GLN A 50 15.21 12.79 17.17
N LYS A 51 16.54 12.67 17.09
CA LYS A 51 17.43 12.58 18.26
C LYS A 51 18.01 13.95 18.68
N LEU A 52 17.68 15.02 17.97
CA LEU A 52 18.15 16.37 18.28
C LEU A 52 17.21 17.06 19.27
N SER A 53 17.63 18.20 19.81
CA SER A 53 16.73 19.08 20.56
C SER A 53 15.60 19.58 19.66
N PRO A 54 14.40 19.85 20.21
CA PRO A 54 13.26 20.33 19.42
C PRO A 54 13.59 21.56 18.56
N GLU A 55 14.29 22.54 19.14
CA GLU A 55 14.72 23.78 18.45
C GLU A 55 15.62 23.48 17.24
N MET A 56 16.57 22.55 17.37
CA MET A 56 17.46 22.17 16.26
C MET A 56 16.78 21.25 15.25
N ALA A 57 15.82 20.44 15.68
CA ALA A 57 15.10 19.52 14.82
C ALA A 57 14.20 20.27 13.82
N GLU A 58 13.55 21.34 14.27
CA GLU A 58 12.66 22.19 13.46
C GLU A 58 13.41 22.90 12.33
N GLU A 59 14.63 23.37 12.60
CA GLU A 59 15.49 24.04 11.60
C GLU A 59 16.05 23.10 10.51
N ILE A 60 15.98 21.77 10.72
CA ILE A 60 16.55 20.79 9.79
C ILE A 60 15.47 20.25 8.86
N MET A 61 15.44 20.82 7.65
CA MET A 61 14.56 20.36 6.59
C MET A 61 14.99 19.00 6.01
N PRO A 62 14.02 18.19 5.51
CA PRO A 62 14.29 16.99 4.75
C PRO A 62 15.18 17.25 3.54
N LYS A 63 16.07 16.29 3.25
CA LYS A 63 16.89 16.35 2.03
C LYS A 63 16.14 15.66 0.90
N ASN A 64 15.27 16.40 0.23
CA ASN A 64 14.49 15.89 -0.89
C ASN A 64 15.38 15.44 -2.05
N ILE A 65 14.87 14.50 -2.84
CA ILE A 65 15.64 13.74 -3.83
C ILE A 65 15.02 13.92 -5.22
N ILE A 66 15.83 14.17 -6.24
CA ILE A 66 15.46 13.98 -7.65
C ILE A 66 16.16 12.73 -8.18
N MET A 67 15.37 11.76 -8.62
CA MET A 67 15.78 10.55 -9.33
C MET A 67 15.70 10.78 -10.83
N ILE A 68 16.83 10.64 -11.52
CA ILE A 68 16.98 10.87 -12.96
C ILE A 68 17.25 9.52 -13.62
N GLY A 69 16.49 9.14 -14.62
CA GLY A 69 16.79 7.93 -15.39
C GLY A 69 15.59 7.42 -16.18
N PRO A 70 15.77 6.45 -17.09
CA PRO A 70 14.70 5.99 -17.98
C PRO A 70 13.56 5.29 -17.23
N THR A 71 12.45 5.06 -17.91
CA THR A 71 11.30 4.34 -17.36
C THR A 71 11.68 2.89 -17.02
N GLY A 72 11.03 2.32 -16.01
CA GLY A 72 11.21 0.90 -15.67
C GLY A 72 12.54 0.49 -15.04
N VAL A 73 13.42 1.42 -14.64
CA VAL A 73 14.70 1.11 -13.95
C VAL A 73 14.61 0.95 -12.43
N GLY A 74 13.42 1.16 -11.84
CA GLY A 74 13.18 0.95 -10.41
C GLY A 74 13.01 2.21 -9.54
N LYS A 75 12.91 3.41 -10.13
CA LYS A 75 12.71 4.70 -9.39
C LYS A 75 11.59 4.61 -8.34
N THR A 76 10.38 4.25 -8.78
CA THR A 76 9.21 4.14 -7.90
C THR A 76 9.34 2.97 -6.92
N GLU A 77 9.97 1.86 -7.32
CA GLU A 77 10.10 0.68 -6.47
C GLU A 77 11.07 0.95 -5.29
N ILE A 78 12.17 1.67 -5.53
CA ILE A 78 13.08 2.11 -4.46
C ILE A 78 12.31 2.96 -3.43
N ALA A 79 11.54 3.95 -3.88
CA ALA A 79 10.78 4.83 -2.99
C ALA A 79 9.68 4.08 -2.21
N ARG A 80 8.94 3.19 -2.89
CA ARG A 80 7.90 2.34 -2.27
C ARG A 80 8.49 1.42 -1.21
N ARG A 81 9.63 0.77 -1.51
CA ARG A 81 10.31 -0.15 -0.56
C ARG A 81 10.91 0.61 0.61
N LEU A 82 11.46 1.79 0.38
CA LEU A 82 11.92 2.68 1.45
C LEU A 82 10.77 3.02 2.42
N ALA A 83 9.61 3.39 1.89
CA ALA A 83 8.45 3.74 2.71
C ALA A 83 7.94 2.55 3.52
N LYS A 84 7.84 1.36 2.89
CA LYS A 84 7.46 0.13 3.58
C LYS A 84 8.46 -0.23 4.70
N LEU A 85 9.76 -0.14 4.42
CA LEU A 85 10.81 -0.38 5.42
C LEU A 85 10.72 0.61 6.60
N ALA A 86 10.36 1.86 6.31
CA ALA A 86 10.25 2.92 7.29
C ALA A 86 8.87 3.01 7.98
N ASN A 87 7.98 2.05 7.72
CA ASN A 87 6.55 2.08 8.09
C ASN A 87 5.92 3.48 7.92
N SER A 88 6.16 4.09 6.76
CA SER A 88 5.86 5.49 6.48
C SER A 88 4.72 5.62 5.46
N PRO A 89 3.76 6.53 5.67
CA PRO A 89 2.73 6.83 4.68
C PRO A 89 3.38 7.22 3.35
N PHE A 90 2.92 6.63 2.25
CA PHE A 90 3.50 6.81 0.93
C PHE A 90 2.43 7.12 -0.12
N LEU A 91 2.57 8.27 -0.78
CA LEU A 91 1.71 8.65 -1.89
C LEU A 91 2.53 8.79 -3.17
N LYS A 92 2.08 8.13 -4.25
CA LYS A 92 2.59 8.34 -5.60
C LYS A 92 1.62 9.25 -6.37
N VAL A 93 2.12 10.35 -6.91
CA VAL A 93 1.35 11.22 -7.82
C VAL A 93 2.16 11.52 -9.09
N GLU A 94 1.47 11.87 -10.16
CA GLU A 94 2.09 12.31 -11.42
C GLU A 94 2.01 13.83 -11.49
N ALA A 95 3.14 14.49 -11.72
CA ALA A 95 3.23 15.95 -11.72
C ALA A 95 2.38 16.60 -12.83
N SER A 96 2.17 15.89 -13.94
CA SER A 96 1.35 16.33 -15.06
C SER A 96 -0.14 16.49 -14.72
N LYS A 97 -0.65 15.80 -13.68
CA LYS A 97 -2.06 15.89 -13.26
C LYS A 97 -2.48 17.29 -12.80
N PHE A 98 -1.51 18.13 -12.45
CA PHE A 98 -1.75 19.51 -12.01
C PHE A 98 -1.71 20.53 -13.17
N THR A 99 -1.31 20.11 -14.39
CA THR A 99 -1.15 21.01 -15.55
C THR A 99 -2.43 21.22 -16.37
N GLU A 100 -3.51 20.50 -16.08
CA GLU A 100 -4.72 20.55 -16.90
C GLU A 100 -5.48 21.90 -16.75
N VAL A 101 -5.48 22.66 -17.84
CA VAL A 101 -6.14 23.97 -17.97
C VAL A 101 -7.65 23.77 -18.10
N GLY A 102 -8.37 23.73 -16.99
CA GLY A 102 -9.82 23.81 -16.99
C GLY A 102 -10.44 23.63 -15.61
N TYR A 103 -10.89 24.75 -15.01
CA TYR A 103 -11.86 24.99 -13.90
C TYR A 103 -12.04 24.00 -12.72
N VAL A 104 -11.41 22.84 -12.71
CA VAL A 104 -11.45 21.75 -11.74
C VAL A 104 -10.09 21.01 -11.78
N GLY A 105 -8.98 21.75 -11.86
CA GLY A 105 -7.66 21.15 -11.66
C GLY A 105 -7.58 20.59 -10.23
N ARG A 106 -7.03 19.38 -10.04
CA ARG A 106 -6.80 18.86 -8.69
C ARG A 106 -5.91 19.85 -7.94
N ASP A 107 -6.40 20.31 -6.80
CA ASP A 107 -5.64 21.12 -5.86
C ASP A 107 -4.36 20.38 -5.41
N VAL A 108 -3.20 21.03 -5.46
CA VAL A 108 -1.91 20.45 -5.05
C VAL A 108 -1.95 20.01 -3.58
N GLU A 109 -2.74 20.67 -2.74
CA GLU A 109 -2.98 20.26 -1.35
C GLU A 109 -3.68 18.90 -1.23
N SER A 110 -4.35 18.42 -2.28
CA SER A 110 -4.94 17.06 -2.31
C SER A 110 -3.89 15.97 -2.05
N MET A 111 -2.62 16.20 -2.41
CA MET A 111 -1.53 15.27 -2.07
C MET A 111 -1.42 15.04 -0.56
N ILE A 112 -1.59 16.09 0.25
CA ILE A 112 -1.50 15.97 1.69
C ILE A 112 -2.75 15.30 2.26
N ARG A 113 -3.93 15.61 1.72
CA ARG A 113 -5.19 14.98 2.12
C ARG A 113 -5.16 13.47 1.85
N ASP A 114 -4.76 13.06 0.65
CA ASP A 114 -4.63 11.65 0.25
C ASP A 114 -3.58 10.92 1.11
N LEU A 115 -2.45 11.57 1.42
CA LEU A 115 -1.41 10.99 2.29
C LEU A 115 -1.90 10.77 3.73
N VAL A 116 -2.72 11.67 4.25
CA VAL A 116 -3.35 11.51 5.58
C VAL A 116 -4.34 10.37 5.59
N GLU A 117 -5.14 10.18 4.54
CA GLU A 117 -6.04 9.03 4.44
C GLU A 117 -5.28 7.70 4.50
N ILE A 118 -4.16 7.60 3.76
CA ILE A 118 -3.28 6.43 3.82
C ILE A 118 -2.75 6.22 5.25
N SER A 119 -2.32 7.29 5.92
CA SER A 119 -1.83 7.22 7.30
C SER A 119 -2.91 6.78 8.30
N ILE A 120 -4.15 7.23 8.13
CA ILE A 120 -5.30 6.83 8.95
C ILE A 120 -5.54 5.33 8.82
N GLU A 121 -5.54 4.79 7.60
CA GLU A 121 -5.71 3.36 7.36
C GLU A 121 -4.57 2.55 8.00
N MET A 122 -3.33 3.01 7.84
CA MET A 122 -2.16 2.37 8.47
C MET A 122 -2.27 2.31 9.99
N VAL A 123 -2.53 3.45 10.64
CA VAL A 123 -2.65 3.51 12.11
C VAL A 123 -3.86 2.72 12.61
N ARG A 124 -4.97 2.73 11.86
CA ARG A 124 -6.16 1.94 12.20
C ARG A 124 -5.83 0.45 12.19
N ASN A 125 -5.14 -0.04 11.17
CA ASN A 125 -4.77 -1.46 11.08
C ASN A 125 -3.83 -1.87 12.21
N GLU A 126 -2.84 -1.03 12.56
CA GLU A 126 -1.98 -1.26 13.73
C GLU A 126 -2.79 -1.32 15.03
N LYS A 127 -3.77 -0.43 15.20
CA LYS A 127 -4.63 -0.42 16.39
C LYS A 127 -5.58 -1.62 16.45
N LEU A 128 -6.05 -2.11 15.30
CA LEU A 128 -6.84 -3.35 15.21
C LEU A 128 -6.02 -4.55 15.67
N GLU A 129 -4.78 -4.67 15.20
CA GLU A 129 -3.85 -5.72 15.64
C GLU A 129 -3.56 -5.65 17.16
N GLU A 130 -3.39 -4.46 17.72
CA GLU A 130 -3.18 -4.27 19.17
C GLU A 130 -4.39 -4.70 20.03
N VAL A 131 -5.61 -4.62 19.50
CA VAL A 131 -6.84 -4.95 20.24
C VAL A 131 -7.42 -6.32 19.90
N ALA A 132 -6.89 -7.02 18.90
CA ALA A 132 -7.41 -8.29 18.40
C ALA A 132 -7.65 -9.32 19.52
N ASP A 133 -6.64 -9.61 20.35
CA ASP A 133 -6.76 -10.58 21.46
C ASP A 133 -7.87 -10.20 22.47
N LYS A 134 -8.04 -8.90 22.72
CA LYS A 134 -9.08 -8.38 23.62
C LYS A 134 -10.46 -8.45 22.97
N ALA A 135 -10.54 -8.13 21.68
CA ALA A 135 -11.77 -8.22 20.90
C ALA A 135 -12.27 -9.66 20.83
N ASP A 136 -11.37 -10.62 20.56
CA ASP A 136 -11.64 -12.06 20.57
C ASP A 136 -12.18 -12.52 21.92
N THR A 137 -11.51 -12.14 23.01
CA THR A 137 -11.95 -12.50 24.37
C THR A 137 -13.32 -11.90 24.68
N ASN A 138 -13.56 -10.64 24.32
CA ASN A 138 -14.85 -9.99 24.55
C ASN A 138 -15.98 -10.60 23.71
N ALA A 139 -15.70 -10.93 22.45
CA ALA A 139 -16.64 -11.60 21.57
C ALA A 139 -16.99 -13.00 22.08
N GLU A 140 -15.99 -13.75 22.56
CA GLU A 140 -16.15 -15.04 23.21
C GLU A 140 -17.08 -14.94 24.43
N GLU A 141 -16.84 -13.97 25.33
CA GLU A 141 -17.70 -13.76 26.49
C GLU A 141 -19.15 -13.38 26.10
N ARG A 142 -19.34 -12.56 25.06
CA ARG A 142 -20.67 -12.21 24.56
C ARG A 142 -21.40 -13.41 23.98
N ILE A 143 -20.72 -14.30 23.26
CA ILE A 143 -21.31 -15.56 22.79
C ILE A 143 -21.71 -16.45 23.98
N LEU A 144 -20.84 -16.57 24.99
CA LEU A 144 -21.14 -17.36 26.18
C LEU A 144 -22.37 -16.83 26.93
N ASP A 145 -22.54 -15.51 27.02
CA ASP A 145 -23.73 -14.89 27.62
C ASP A 145 -25.02 -15.18 26.85
N LEU A 146 -24.94 -15.28 25.51
CA LEU A 146 -26.09 -15.66 24.68
C LEU A 146 -26.42 -17.16 24.80
N LEU A 147 -25.40 -18.01 24.97
CA LEU A 147 -25.57 -19.45 25.10
C LEU A 147 -26.00 -19.87 26.51
N LEU A 148 -25.59 -19.11 27.53
CA LEU A 148 -25.80 -19.35 28.94
C LEU A 148 -26.10 -18.00 29.64
N PRO A 149 -27.38 -17.58 29.70
CA PRO A 149 -27.79 -16.24 30.17
C PRO A 149 -27.39 -15.98 31.63
N PRO A 150 -26.78 -14.83 31.98
CA PRO A 150 -26.23 -14.59 33.32
C PRO A 150 -27.25 -14.88 34.45
N MET A 151 -26.79 -15.48 35.55
CA MET A 151 -27.68 -15.72 36.69
C MET A 151 -28.22 -14.39 37.25
N PRO A 152 -29.54 -14.29 37.52
CA PRO A 152 -30.09 -13.13 38.18
C PRO A 152 -29.42 -12.96 39.54
N VAL A 153 -29.06 -11.72 39.87
CA VAL A 153 -28.36 -11.36 41.11
C VAL A 153 -29.30 -11.65 42.30
N ALA A 154 -29.22 -12.86 42.85
CA ALA A 154 -29.95 -13.26 44.04
C ALA A 154 -29.17 -12.81 45.29
N SER A 155 -29.89 -12.33 46.30
CA SER A 155 -29.38 -11.91 47.61
C SER A 155 -28.43 -12.94 48.24
N ALA A 156 -27.44 -12.43 48.97
CA ALA A 156 -26.30 -13.16 49.53
C ALA A 156 -26.66 -14.24 50.58
N ASP A 157 -27.23 -15.37 50.15
CA ASP A 157 -27.41 -16.59 50.95
C ASP A 157 -26.37 -17.66 50.59
N ASP A 158 -26.04 -18.59 51.48
CA ASP A 158 -25.08 -19.68 51.20
C ASP A 158 -25.52 -20.63 50.06
N SER A 159 -26.82 -20.70 49.75
CA SER A 159 -27.36 -21.39 48.57
C SER A 159 -26.94 -20.74 47.24
N SER A 160 -26.67 -19.43 47.25
CA SER A 160 -26.23 -18.66 46.08
C SER A 160 -24.77 -18.96 45.69
N ARG A 161 -23.91 -19.36 46.64
CA ARG A 161 -22.51 -19.71 46.37
C ARG A 161 -22.36 -21.03 45.61
N ALA A 162 -23.09 -22.08 46.01
CA ALA A 162 -23.05 -23.37 45.32
C ALA A 162 -23.61 -23.27 43.88
N ALA A 163 -24.65 -22.46 43.68
CA ALA A 163 -25.19 -22.17 42.35
C ALA A 163 -24.18 -21.40 41.49
N SER A 164 -23.49 -20.40 42.05
CA SER A 164 -22.40 -19.65 41.41
C SER A 164 -21.27 -20.56 40.93
N ASP A 165 -20.82 -21.49 41.77
CA ASP A 165 -19.75 -22.43 41.41
C ASP A 165 -20.15 -23.39 40.28
N GLN A 166 -21.39 -23.89 40.31
CA GLN A 166 -21.91 -24.76 39.24
C GLN A 166 -22.06 -24.00 37.91
N TRP A 167 -22.48 -22.75 37.97
CA TRP A 167 -22.60 -21.86 36.82
C TRP A 167 -21.25 -21.61 36.16
N ASN A 168 -20.25 -21.22 36.95
CA ASN A 168 -18.90 -20.96 36.46
C ASN A 168 -18.30 -22.21 35.81
N ARG A 169 -18.46 -23.39 36.42
CA ARG A 169 -18.02 -24.67 35.81
C ARG A 169 -18.71 -24.95 34.47
N THR A 170 -19.99 -24.62 34.36
CA THR A 170 -20.75 -24.81 33.11
C THR A 170 -20.27 -23.82 32.04
N ARG A 171 -20.02 -22.57 32.40
CA ARG A 171 -19.46 -21.54 31.51
C ARG A 171 -18.07 -21.92 31.00
N GLU A 172 -17.17 -22.37 31.87
CA GLU A 172 -15.83 -22.85 31.47
C GLU A 172 -15.91 -24.03 30.50
N LYS A 173 -16.83 -24.96 30.73
CA LYS A 173 -17.03 -26.10 29.82
C LYS A 173 -17.53 -25.66 28.45
N LEU A 174 -18.47 -24.70 28.40
CA LEU A 174 -18.95 -24.12 27.14
C LEU A 174 -17.85 -23.34 26.43
N ARG A 175 -17.00 -22.61 27.17
CA ARG A 175 -15.83 -21.92 26.62
C ARG A 175 -14.89 -22.91 25.92
N ALA A 176 -14.55 -24.00 26.59
CA ALA A 176 -13.74 -25.06 25.99
C ALA A 176 -14.40 -25.66 24.73
N GLN A 177 -15.72 -25.87 24.73
CA GLN A 177 -16.45 -26.38 23.57
C GLN A 177 -16.53 -25.39 22.40
N LEU A 178 -16.62 -24.09 22.69
CA LEU A 178 -16.61 -23.02 21.70
C LEU A 178 -15.26 -22.97 20.97
N ARG A 179 -14.16 -22.99 21.74
CA ARG A 179 -12.79 -23.04 21.18
C ARG A 179 -12.51 -24.31 20.37
N ASP A 180 -13.16 -25.42 20.73
CA ASP A 180 -13.06 -26.70 19.99
C ASP A 180 -13.95 -26.74 18.73
N GLY A 181 -14.67 -25.67 18.39
CA GLY A 181 -15.58 -25.60 17.22
C GLY A 181 -16.85 -26.45 17.37
N LYS A 182 -17.13 -26.99 18.56
CA LYS A 182 -18.27 -27.91 18.79
C LYS A 182 -19.62 -27.20 18.82
N LEU A 183 -19.63 -25.87 18.86
CA LEU A 183 -20.83 -25.06 19.02
C LEU A 183 -21.19 -24.27 17.76
N ASP A 184 -20.37 -24.36 16.70
CA ASP A 184 -20.45 -23.54 15.48
C ASP A 184 -21.83 -23.57 14.80
N ASP A 185 -22.45 -24.76 14.76
CA ASP A 185 -23.77 -24.97 14.14
C ASP A 185 -24.95 -24.54 15.02
N ARG A 186 -24.72 -24.22 16.29
CA ARG A 186 -25.78 -23.76 17.19
C ARG A 186 -26.25 -22.38 16.74
N THR A 187 -27.53 -22.09 16.90
CA THR A 187 -28.10 -20.79 16.52
C THR A 187 -28.19 -19.88 17.73
N VAL A 188 -27.80 -18.61 17.53
CA VAL A 188 -27.90 -17.53 18.51
C VAL A 188 -28.62 -16.34 17.88
N GLU A 189 -29.27 -15.53 18.71
CA GLU A 189 -29.96 -14.32 18.29
C GLU A 189 -29.14 -13.10 18.72
N ILE A 190 -28.67 -12.32 17.74
CA ILE A 190 -27.79 -11.16 17.95
C ILE A 190 -28.46 -9.90 17.43
N GLU A 191 -28.26 -8.80 18.15
CA GLU A 191 -28.63 -7.47 17.69
C GLU A 191 -27.58 -6.95 16.71
N VAL A 192 -27.94 -6.93 15.43
CA VAL A 192 -27.09 -6.48 14.34
C VAL A 192 -27.46 -5.05 13.97
N LYS A 193 -26.45 -4.20 13.77
CA LYS A 193 -26.66 -2.82 13.26
C LYS A 193 -27.16 -2.86 11.82
N GLU A 194 -28.31 -2.27 11.55
CA GLU A 194 -28.90 -2.22 10.22
C GLU A 194 -28.31 -1.03 9.44
N ARG A 195 -27.51 -1.29 8.39
CA ARG A 195 -27.11 -0.26 7.41
C ARG A 195 -28.28 -0.03 6.44
N ASN A 196 -29.37 0.57 6.94
CA ASN A 196 -30.39 1.11 6.03
C ASN A 196 -29.90 2.46 5.52
N PHE A 197 -29.39 2.48 4.28
CA PHE A 197 -29.49 3.68 3.47
C PHE A 197 -30.93 3.71 2.94
N PRO A 198 -31.80 4.62 3.39
CA PRO A 198 -32.95 4.95 2.58
C PRO A 198 -32.40 5.52 1.27
N ALA A 199 -32.60 4.80 0.16
CA ALA A 199 -32.40 5.35 -1.16
C ALA A 199 -33.46 6.46 -1.34
N PHE A 200 -33.14 7.68 -0.90
CA PHE A 200 -33.86 8.86 -1.35
C PHE A 200 -33.37 9.13 -2.78
N GLU A 201 -34.08 8.61 -3.77
CA GLU A 201 -33.99 9.13 -5.13
C GLU A 201 -34.59 10.54 -5.13
N ILE A 202 -33.77 11.54 -4.83
CA ILE A 202 -34.11 12.93 -5.12
C ILE A 202 -33.94 13.10 -6.62
N ILE A 203 -35.02 12.92 -7.38
CA ILE A 203 -35.10 13.39 -8.76
C ILE A 203 -35.22 14.92 -8.70
N SER A 204 -34.08 15.61 -8.59
CA SER A 204 -33.99 17.04 -8.87
C SER A 204 -33.40 17.22 -10.27
N ASN A 205 -34.22 17.77 -11.16
CA ASN A 205 -33.90 17.88 -12.59
C ASN A 205 -32.96 19.04 -12.94
N GLN A 206 -32.19 19.59 -11.98
CA GLN A 206 -31.25 20.69 -12.20
C GLN A 206 -30.05 20.59 -11.24
N GLY A 207 -28.86 20.73 -11.84
CA GLY A 207 -27.58 20.24 -11.33
C GLY A 207 -27.18 20.73 -9.95
N ILE A 208 -26.81 19.77 -9.10
CA ILE A 208 -25.89 19.90 -7.97
C ILE A 208 -25.27 18.51 -7.76
N GLU A 209 -24.11 18.23 -8.36
CA GLU A 209 -23.36 16.97 -8.13
C GLU A 209 -22.42 17.05 -6.91
N GLU A 210 -22.07 18.25 -6.42
CA GLU A 210 -21.10 18.41 -5.32
C GLU A 210 -21.69 18.42 -3.90
N MET A 211 -23.00 18.61 -3.74
CA MET A 211 -23.64 18.72 -2.42
C MET A 211 -24.23 17.39 -1.90
N ASP A 212 -24.17 16.34 -2.72
CA ASP A 212 -24.76 15.03 -2.44
C ASP A 212 -23.86 14.12 -1.58
N ILE A 213 -22.56 14.41 -1.53
CA ILE A 213 -21.56 13.61 -0.78
C ILE A 213 -21.55 14.01 0.71
N ASN A 214 -21.71 15.30 1.03
CA ASN A 214 -21.64 15.78 2.41
C ASN A 214 -22.91 15.52 3.25
N ILE A 215 -24.08 15.36 2.63
CA ILE A 215 -25.34 15.09 3.37
C ILE A 215 -25.47 13.61 3.75
N LYS A 216 -24.88 12.69 2.96
CA LYS A 216 -24.89 11.25 3.21
C LYS A 216 -24.13 10.86 4.48
N ASP A 217 -23.08 11.60 4.85
CA ASP A 217 -22.27 11.32 6.03
C ASP A 217 -22.79 11.99 7.31
N ILE A 218 -23.60 13.05 7.21
CA ILE A 218 -24.11 13.82 8.38
C ILE A 218 -25.43 13.23 8.93
N LEU A 219 -26.30 12.69 8.07
CA LEU A 219 -27.61 12.15 8.47
C LEU A 219 -27.58 10.94 9.44
N PRO A 220 -26.64 9.97 9.33
CA PRO A 220 -26.60 8.80 10.22
C PRO A 220 -26.22 9.13 11.67
N GLY A 221 -25.59 10.28 11.93
CA GLY A 221 -25.20 10.70 13.27
C GLY A 221 -26.36 11.21 14.13
N PHE A 222 -27.47 11.63 13.50
CA PHE A 222 -28.60 12.29 14.19
C PHE A 222 -29.79 11.37 14.46
N LEU A 223 -29.96 10.32 13.65
CA LEU A 223 -30.92 9.24 13.88
C LEU A 223 -30.15 8.03 14.44
N GLY A 224 -30.33 7.76 15.73
CA GLY A 224 -29.66 6.63 16.39
C GLY A 224 -29.68 5.35 15.56
N GLN A 225 -28.53 4.67 15.50
CA GLN A 225 -28.35 3.46 14.71
C GLN A 225 -29.42 2.42 15.10
N ARG A 226 -30.29 2.07 14.16
CA ARG A 226 -31.32 1.04 14.39
C ARG A 226 -30.64 -0.33 14.44
N THR A 227 -30.83 -1.05 15.55
CA THR A 227 -30.42 -2.44 15.68
C THR A 227 -31.59 -3.36 15.39
N LYS A 228 -31.31 -4.52 14.79
CA LYS A 228 -32.31 -5.55 14.49
C LYS A 228 -31.82 -6.89 14.99
N LYS A 229 -32.71 -7.63 15.67
CA LYS A 229 -32.42 -9.00 16.09
C LYS A 229 -32.40 -9.94 14.89
N ARG A 230 -31.27 -10.60 14.68
CA ARG A 230 -31.06 -11.59 13.62
C ARG A 230 -30.58 -12.89 14.24
N LYS A 231 -31.20 -14.00 13.83
CA LYS A 231 -30.73 -15.34 14.16
C LYS A 231 -29.65 -15.76 13.17
N MET A 232 -28.52 -16.23 13.66
CA MET A 232 -27.41 -16.73 12.87
C MET A 232 -26.67 -17.85 13.62
N LYS A 233 -25.78 -18.56 12.93
CA LYS A 233 -24.93 -19.59 13.54
C LYS A 233 -23.88 -18.97 14.45
N VAL A 234 -23.40 -19.72 15.45
CA VAL A 234 -22.34 -19.27 16.36
C VAL A 234 -21.06 -18.91 15.61
N ALA A 235 -20.71 -19.65 14.56
CA ALA A 235 -19.54 -19.32 13.73
C ALA A 235 -19.68 -17.95 13.02
N GLU A 236 -20.83 -17.65 12.43
CA GLU A 236 -21.05 -16.34 11.80
C GLU A 236 -21.17 -15.21 12.84
N ALA A 237 -21.73 -15.55 14.00
CA ALA A 237 -21.92 -14.65 15.11
C ALA A 237 -20.60 -14.20 15.75
N ILE A 238 -19.63 -15.10 15.91
CA ILE A 238 -18.35 -14.77 16.54
C ILE A 238 -17.56 -13.80 15.65
N ASP A 239 -17.50 -14.06 14.34
CA ASP A 239 -16.84 -13.16 13.37
C ASP A 239 -17.47 -11.75 13.38
N TYR A 240 -18.81 -11.68 13.42
CA TYR A 240 -19.52 -10.40 13.52
C TYR A 240 -19.21 -9.66 14.83
N LEU A 241 -19.22 -10.38 15.96
CA LEU A 241 -18.96 -9.79 17.26
C LEU A 241 -17.52 -9.32 17.41
N ILE A 242 -16.54 -10.07 16.87
CA ILE A 242 -15.13 -9.66 16.84
C ILE A 242 -15.02 -8.31 16.13
N GLN A 243 -15.54 -8.18 14.90
CA GLN A 243 -15.52 -6.92 14.15
C GLN A 243 -16.22 -5.76 14.89
N GLU A 244 -17.32 -6.07 15.60
CA GLU A 244 -18.05 -5.08 16.40
C GLU A 244 -17.22 -4.62 17.62
N GLU A 245 -16.57 -5.54 18.33
CA GLU A 245 -15.73 -5.26 19.49
C GLU A 245 -14.45 -4.53 19.08
N GLU A 246 -13.78 -4.95 18.00
CA GLU A 246 -12.66 -4.23 17.40
C GLU A 246 -13.03 -2.77 17.11
N SER A 247 -14.16 -2.55 16.43
CA SER A 247 -14.64 -1.21 16.10
C SER A 247 -14.98 -0.35 17.33
N LYS A 248 -15.32 -0.96 18.47
CA LYS A 248 -15.58 -0.26 19.74
C LYS A 248 -14.30 0.05 20.51
N LEU A 249 -13.32 -0.85 20.44
CA LEU A 249 -12.05 -0.73 21.18
C LEU A 249 -11.10 0.27 20.53
N VAL A 250 -11.19 0.48 19.22
CA VAL A 250 -10.38 1.45 18.50
C VAL A 250 -10.91 2.88 18.71
N ASP A 251 -10.11 3.72 19.36
CA ASP A 251 -10.35 5.16 19.51
C ASP A 251 -9.95 5.90 18.22
N MET A 252 -10.96 6.36 17.48
CA MET A 252 -10.75 7.09 16.22
C MET A 252 -10.11 8.46 16.40
N ASP A 253 -10.27 9.12 17.55
CA ASP A 253 -9.62 10.41 17.83
C ASP A 253 -8.12 10.19 18.05
N GLN A 254 -7.76 9.12 18.77
CA GLN A 254 -6.37 8.70 18.92
C GLN A 254 -5.75 8.31 17.58
N VAL A 255 -6.45 7.51 16.77
CA VAL A 255 -5.99 7.13 15.41
C VAL A 255 -5.74 8.38 14.57
N THR A 256 -6.66 9.34 14.60
CA THR A 256 -6.56 10.58 13.83
C THR A 256 -5.34 11.40 14.23
N ARG A 257 -5.14 11.60 15.53
CA ARG A 257 -3.97 12.34 16.05
C ARG A 257 -2.65 11.68 15.66
N LEU A 258 -2.54 10.36 15.85
CA LEU A 258 -1.33 9.61 15.51
C LEU A 258 -1.06 9.59 14.00
N ALA A 259 -2.11 9.52 13.18
CA ALA A 259 -1.99 9.53 11.73
C ALA A 259 -1.47 10.87 11.22
N VAL A 260 -1.98 11.99 11.75
CA VAL A 260 -1.48 13.34 11.45
C VAL A 260 -0.02 13.47 11.85
N GLU A 261 0.33 13.12 13.10
CA GLU A 261 1.72 13.16 13.58
C GLU A 261 2.66 12.32 12.71
N ARG A 262 2.19 11.16 12.24
CA ARG A 262 2.94 10.26 11.37
C ARG A 262 3.16 10.86 9.99
N VAL A 263 2.17 11.53 9.40
CA VAL A 263 2.35 12.26 8.13
C VAL A 263 3.39 13.37 8.30
N GLU A 264 3.24 14.22 9.32
CA GLU A 264 4.16 15.34 9.57
C GLU A 264 5.60 14.86 9.73
N ASN A 265 5.82 13.77 10.47
CA ASN A 265 7.18 13.33 10.82
C ASN A 265 7.82 12.36 9.83
N SER A 266 7.01 11.53 9.17
CA SER A 266 7.48 10.36 8.42
C SER A 266 6.89 10.23 7.02
N GLY A 267 5.95 11.07 6.61
CA GLY A 267 5.31 11.02 5.31
C GLY A 267 6.31 11.10 4.14
N ILE A 268 6.02 10.35 3.07
CA ILE A 268 6.81 10.33 1.85
C ILE A 268 5.89 10.58 0.65
N ILE A 269 6.21 11.58 -0.16
CA ILE A 269 5.51 11.87 -1.41
C ILE A 269 6.46 11.61 -2.59
N PHE A 270 6.01 10.77 -3.51
CA PHE A 270 6.71 10.48 -4.75
C PHE A 270 6.05 11.25 -5.91
N LEU A 271 6.77 12.25 -6.43
CA LEU A 271 6.36 13.05 -7.58
C LEU A 271 6.94 12.44 -8.87
N ASP A 272 6.15 11.62 -9.56
CA ASP A 272 6.54 11.02 -10.84
C ASP A 272 6.41 12.03 -11.99
N GLU A 273 7.21 11.84 -13.03
CA GLU A 273 7.21 12.66 -14.24
C GLU A 273 7.40 14.18 -14.01
N ILE A 274 8.23 14.57 -13.02
CA ILE A 274 8.53 15.99 -12.76
C ILE A 274 9.20 16.68 -13.95
N ASP A 275 9.85 15.92 -14.82
CA ASP A 275 10.47 16.42 -16.04
C ASP A 275 9.46 16.93 -17.08
N LYS A 276 8.17 16.53 -16.99
CA LYS A 276 7.09 17.02 -17.85
C LYS A 276 6.63 18.43 -17.51
N ILE A 277 6.88 18.87 -16.28
CA ILE A 277 6.62 20.24 -15.85
C ILE A 277 7.88 21.11 -15.88
N ALA A 278 9.05 20.53 -16.19
CA ALA A 278 10.32 21.23 -16.34
C ALA A 278 10.49 21.77 -17.77
N GLY A 279 10.75 23.06 -17.92
CA GLY A 279 11.02 23.69 -19.21
C GLY A 279 10.20 24.95 -19.51
N ARG A 280 10.77 25.80 -20.35
CA ARG A 280 10.12 26.95 -20.99
C ARG A 280 9.92 26.61 -22.47
N GLU A 281 8.70 26.68 -22.98
CA GLU A 281 8.51 26.59 -24.43
C GLU A 281 8.94 27.93 -25.07
N SER A 282 9.73 27.84 -26.14
CA SER A 282 10.30 28.99 -26.84
C SER A 282 9.33 29.64 -27.84
N GLY A 283 8.03 29.70 -27.53
CA GLY A 283 7.00 30.25 -28.41
C GLY A 283 5.87 30.91 -27.64
N HIS A 284 5.39 32.07 -28.11
CA HIS A 284 4.27 32.84 -27.55
C HIS A 284 2.95 32.04 -27.55
N GLY A 285 2.78 31.13 -26.59
CA GLY A 285 1.54 30.42 -26.25
C GLY A 285 1.28 30.53 -24.74
N PRO A 286 0.17 29.97 -24.19
CA PRO A 286 -0.17 30.13 -22.78
C PRO A 286 0.80 29.33 -21.87
N ASP A 287 1.97 29.91 -21.64
CA ASP A 287 3.14 29.39 -20.91
C ASP A 287 2.94 29.27 -19.38
N VAL A 288 1.76 29.65 -18.87
CA VAL A 288 1.52 29.80 -17.42
C VAL A 288 1.28 28.44 -16.72
N SER A 289 0.92 27.39 -17.45
CA SER A 289 0.47 26.13 -16.83
C SER A 289 1.61 25.31 -16.19
N ARG A 290 2.73 25.07 -16.87
CA ARG A 290 3.79 24.16 -16.36
C ARG A 290 4.63 24.78 -15.24
N GLU A 291 5.09 26.02 -15.41
CA GLU A 291 5.76 26.76 -14.33
C GLU A 291 4.79 27.07 -13.17
N GLY A 292 3.49 27.27 -13.47
CA GLY A 292 2.44 27.43 -12.47
C GLY A 292 2.36 26.25 -11.52
N VAL A 293 2.34 25.01 -12.05
CA VAL A 293 2.38 23.79 -11.22
C VAL A 293 3.60 23.74 -10.32
N GLN A 294 4.78 24.12 -10.81
CA GLN A 294 5.98 24.15 -9.96
C GLN A 294 5.83 25.15 -8.81
N ARG A 295 5.22 26.31 -9.07
CA ARG A 295 4.94 27.34 -8.05
C ARG A 295 3.88 26.88 -7.06
N ASP A 296 2.89 26.10 -7.49
CA ASP A 296 1.85 25.57 -6.62
C ASP A 296 2.38 24.42 -5.73
N ILE A 297 3.31 23.61 -6.25
CA ILE A 297 4.01 22.56 -5.47
C ILE A 297 4.98 23.19 -4.45
N LEU A 298 5.56 24.35 -4.75
CA LEU A 298 6.60 24.95 -3.93
C LEU A 298 6.18 25.13 -2.45
N PRO A 299 5.06 25.79 -2.09
CA PRO A 299 4.62 25.90 -0.70
C PRO A 299 4.54 24.57 0.05
N ILE A 300 4.11 23.50 -0.63
CA ILE A 300 4.01 22.16 -0.04
C ILE A 300 5.40 21.60 0.30
N VAL A 301 6.40 21.82 -0.55
CA VAL A 301 7.79 21.37 -0.36
C VAL A 301 8.56 22.29 0.61
N GLU A 302 8.24 23.58 0.66
CA GLU A 302 8.88 24.53 1.57
C GLU A 302 8.42 24.40 3.02
N GLY A 303 7.20 23.92 3.23
CA GLY A 303 6.54 23.87 4.53
C GLY A 303 5.34 24.81 4.53
N THR A 304 4.14 24.23 4.56
CA THR A 304 2.89 24.95 4.76
C THR A 304 1.96 24.10 5.61
N THR A 305 0.87 24.71 6.08
CA THR A 305 -0.18 24.00 6.79
C THR A 305 -1.37 23.77 5.88
N VAL A 306 -1.68 22.51 5.60
CA VAL A 306 -2.83 22.10 4.79
C VAL A 306 -3.99 21.72 5.69
N ASN A 307 -5.17 22.22 5.36
CA ASN A 307 -6.40 21.82 6.06
C ASN A 307 -6.95 20.51 5.48
N THR A 308 -7.20 19.54 6.36
CA THR A 308 -7.78 18.24 6.01
C THR A 308 -9.03 17.99 6.87
N ARG A 309 -9.86 17.01 6.49
CA ARG A 309 -11.02 16.61 7.30
C ARG A 309 -10.63 16.05 8.69
N TYR A 310 -9.35 15.76 8.89
CA TYR A 310 -8.77 15.19 10.11
C TYR A 310 -8.01 16.23 10.95
N GLY A 311 -8.01 17.50 10.51
CA GLY A 311 -7.27 18.59 11.15
C GLY A 311 -6.20 19.19 10.25
N MET A 312 -5.43 20.08 10.84
CA MET A 312 -4.34 20.80 10.16
C MET A 312 -3.09 19.93 10.12
N VAL A 313 -2.41 19.89 8.97
CA VAL A 313 -1.20 19.09 8.76
C VAL A 313 -0.07 19.96 8.22
N ARG A 314 1.07 19.96 8.90
CA ARG A 314 2.27 20.67 8.50
C ARG A 314 3.16 19.83 7.59
N THR A 315 3.65 20.41 6.50
CA THR A 315 4.42 19.69 5.46
C THR A 315 5.93 19.81 5.60
N ASP A 316 6.43 20.57 6.58
CA ASP A 316 7.84 20.95 6.81
C ASP A 316 8.82 19.77 6.83
N HIS A 317 8.33 18.59 7.21
CA HIS A 317 9.16 17.41 7.47
C HIS A 317 8.78 16.19 6.62
N ILE A 318 7.88 16.37 5.65
CA ILE A 318 7.56 15.35 4.64
C ILE A 318 8.73 15.22 3.67
N LEU A 319 9.12 13.97 3.37
CA LEU A 319 10.18 13.71 2.39
C LEU A 319 9.59 13.66 0.97
N PHE A 320 10.09 14.52 0.09
CA PHE A 320 9.74 14.50 -1.32
C PHE A 320 10.80 13.75 -2.13
N ILE A 321 10.34 12.81 -2.95
CA ILE A 321 11.15 12.10 -3.94
C ILE A 321 10.54 12.38 -5.30
N ALA A 322 11.17 13.25 -6.08
CA ALA A 322 10.78 13.51 -7.45
C ALA A 322 11.51 12.56 -8.40
N ALA A 323 10.86 12.18 -9.50
CA ALA A 323 11.42 11.31 -10.50
C ALA A 323 11.08 11.82 -11.90
N GLY A 324 12.03 11.66 -12.83
CA GLY A 324 11.84 12.02 -14.23
C GLY A 324 12.83 11.32 -15.13
N ALA A 325 12.48 11.22 -16.41
CA ALA A 325 13.40 10.69 -17.42
C ALA A 325 14.40 11.74 -17.90
N PHE A 326 13.97 13.01 -17.95
CA PHE A 326 14.79 14.16 -18.35
C PHE A 326 15.41 13.95 -19.75
N HIS A 327 14.64 13.39 -20.68
CA HIS A 327 15.05 13.22 -22.09
C HIS A 327 15.02 14.53 -22.87
N VAL A 328 14.00 15.36 -22.63
CA VAL A 328 13.73 16.62 -23.35
C VAL A 328 14.02 17.86 -22.50
N SER A 329 14.03 17.72 -21.19
CA SER A 329 14.32 18.76 -20.20
C SER A 329 15.45 18.31 -19.30
N LYS A 330 16.08 19.25 -18.61
CA LYS A 330 17.12 19.00 -17.61
C LYS A 330 16.60 19.41 -16.23
N PRO A 331 17.15 18.84 -15.14
CA PRO A 331 16.83 19.31 -13.78
C PRO A 331 17.10 20.81 -13.57
N ALA A 332 18.01 21.39 -14.36
CA ALA A 332 18.30 22.82 -14.35
C ALA A 332 17.17 23.70 -14.94
N ASP A 333 16.22 23.10 -15.66
CA ASP A 333 15.07 23.78 -16.27
C ASP A 333 13.87 23.89 -15.31
N LEU A 334 13.98 23.33 -14.10
CA LEU A 334 13.05 23.62 -12.99
C LEU A 334 13.26 25.04 -12.47
N ILE A 335 12.26 25.62 -11.83
CA ILE A 335 12.41 26.96 -11.21
C ILE A 335 13.50 26.93 -10.12
N PRO A 336 14.33 27.99 -9.99
CA PRO A 336 15.44 28.02 -9.03
C PRO A 336 15.05 27.69 -7.58
N GLU A 337 13.87 28.13 -7.17
CA GLU A 337 13.31 27.92 -5.83
C GLU A 337 13.12 26.42 -5.57
N LEU A 338 12.50 25.71 -6.52
CA LEU A 338 12.26 24.27 -6.41
C LEU A 338 13.59 23.50 -6.48
N GLN A 339 14.54 23.91 -7.32
CA GLN A 339 15.87 23.31 -7.36
C GLN A 339 16.58 23.38 -6.00
N GLY A 340 16.45 24.50 -5.28
CA GLY A 340 17.01 24.68 -3.94
C GLY A 340 16.44 23.71 -2.91
N ARG A 341 15.17 23.29 -3.09
CA ARG A 341 14.48 22.35 -2.20
C ARG A 341 14.77 20.88 -2.51
N PHE A 342 15.41 20.56 -3.63
CA PHE A 342 15.83 19.21 -4.01
C PHE A 342 17.37 19.09 -4.09
N PRO A 343 18.07 19.09 -2.94
CA PRO A 343 19.53 19.12 -2.90
C PRO A 343 20.19 17.80 -3.32
N ILE A 344 19.49 16.67 -3.21
CA ILE A 344 20.04 15.37 -3.60
C ILE A 344 19.59 15.05 -5.01
N ARG A 345 20.55 14.90 -5.93
CA ARG A 345 20.32 14.45 -7.30
C ARG A 345 21.01 13.13 -7.51
N VAL A 346 20.29 12.15 -8.05
CA VAL A 346 20.84 10.82 -8.28
C VAL A 346 20.38 10.28 -9.63
N GLU A 347 21.33 9.76 -10.38
CA GLU A 347 21.10 9.12 -11.66
C GLU A 347 20.92 7.61 -11.46
N LEU A 348 20.00 7.04 -12.23
CA LEU A 348 19.71 5.61 -12.29
C LEU A 348 20.09 5.10 -13.68
N ASP A 349 20.85 4.03 -13.69
CA ASP A 349 21.38 3.42 -14.91
C ASP A 349 20.29 2.65 -15.65
N SER A 350 20.40 2.59 -16.98
CA SER A 350 19.61 1.66 -17.80
C SER A 350 19.92 0.21 -17.41
N LEU A 351 18.90 -0.64 -17.48
CA LEU A 351 19.02 -2.06 -17.13
C LEU A 351 19.61 -2.87 -18.29
N THR A 352 20.51 -3.78 -17.95
CA THR A 352 21.12 -4.74 -18.88
C THR A 352 20.32 -6.05 -18.97
N VAL A 353 20.67 -6.92 -19.92
CA VAL A 353 20.09 -8.28 -20.01
C VAL A 353 20.40 -9.08 -18.74
N GLU A 354 21.61 -8.94 -18.22
CA GLU A 354 22.03 -9.54 -16.97
C GLU A 354 21.17 -9.05 -15.81
N ASP A 355 20.86 -7.75 -15.75
CA ASP A 355 19.95 -7.21 -14.73
C ASP A 355 18.55 -7.81 -14.86
N PHE A 356 18.02 -8.01 -16.06
CA PHE A 356 16.72 -8.66 -16.25
C PHE A 356 16.71 -10.11 -15.76
N VAL A 357 17.75 -10.89 -16.02
CA VAL A 357 17.89 -12.26 -15.46
C VAL A 357 17.83 -12.23 -13.94
N ARG A 358 18.56 -11.29 -13.32
CA ARG A 358 18.57 -11.11 -11.87
C ARG A 358 17.21 -10.67 -11.35
N ILE A 359 16.53 -9.72 -12.01
CA ILE A 359 15.18 -9.25 -11.65
C ILE A 359 14.16 -10.39 -11.69
N LEU A 360 14.27 -11.32 -12.63
CA LEU A 360 13.39 -12.48 -12.75
C LEU A 360 13.57 -13.51 -11.63
N THR A 361 14.71 -13.53 -10.92
CA THR A 361 15.08 -14.65 -10.04
C THR A 361 15.46 -14.23 -8.60
N GLU A 362 16.24 -13.18 -8.43
CA GLU A 362 16.83 -12.77 -7.15
C GLU A 362 15.82 -12.10 -6.20
N PRO A 363 15.05 -11.05 -6.61
CA PRO A 363 14.16 -10.34 -5.70
C PRO A 363 13.21 -11.28 -4.94
N GLN A 364 12.85 -10.92 -3.70
CA GLN A 364 11.88 -11.70 -2.93
C GLN A 364 10.53 -11.80 -3.65
N ASN A 365 10.14 -10.74 -4.35
CA ASN A 365 8.95 -10.66 -5.19
C ASN A 365 9.28 -10.86 -6.68
N ALA A 366 10.29 -11.66 -7.03
CA ALA A 366 10.62 -11.91 -8.44
C ALA A 366 9.45 -12.55 -9.20
N LEU A 367 9.25 -12.17 -10.47
CA LEU A 367 8.11 -12.60 -11.28
C LEU A 367 7.98 -14.12 -11.37
N ILE A 368 9.09 -14.83 -11.57
CA ILE A 368 9.08 -16.29 -11.62
C ILE A 368 8.54 -16.89 -10.33
N LYS A 369 8.96 -16.37 -9.16
CA LYS A 369 8.47 -16.85 -7.86
C LYS A 369 6.97 -16.63 -7.71
N GLN A 370 6.45 -15.50 -8.19
CA GLN A 370 5.02 -15.19 -8.16
C GLN A 370 4.22 -16.18 -9.01
N TYR A 371 4.60 -16.40 -10.28
CA TYR A 371 3.88 -17.33 -11.16
C TYR A 371 3.99 -18.79 -10.72
N VAL A 372 5.15 -19.20 -10.19
CA VAL A 372 5.32 -20.55 -9.61
C VAL A 372 4.33 -20.74 -8.46
N ALA A 373 4.24 -19.77 -7.54
CA ALA A 373 3.32 -19.84 -6.41
C ALA A 373 1.84 -19.80 -6.83
N LEU A 374 1.48 -18.98 -7.83
CA LEU A 374 0.12 -18.88 -8.34
C LEU A 374 -0.34 -20.21 -8.97
N LEU A 375 0.47 -20.79 -9.86
CA LEU A 375 0.12 -22.04 -10.53
C LEU A 375 0.17 -23.25 -9.59
N GLU A 376 0.96 -23.19 -8.52
CA GLU A 376 0.97 -24.22 -7.48
C GLU A 376 -0.38 -24.34 -6.75
N THR A 377 -1.19 -23.27 -6.71
CA THR A 377 -2.56 -23.33 -6.15
C THR A 377 -3.49 -24.28 -6.92
N GLU A 378 -3.20 -24.53 -8.19
CA GLU A 378 -3.91 -25.48 -9.06
C GLU A 378 -3.18 -26.83 -9.18
N GLY A 379 -2.17 -27.03 -8.33
CA GLY A 379 -1.29 -28.19 -8.31
C GLY A 379 -0.24 -28.20 -9.41
N VAL A 380 -0.13 -27.15 -10.24
CA VAL A 380 0.82 -27.07 -11.35
C VAL A 380 2.20 -26.64 -10.84
N LYS A 381 3.13 -27.59 -10.79
CA LYS A 381 4.53 -27.36 -10.45
C LYS A 381 5.32 -26.88 -11.68
N LEU A 382 5.53 -25.58 -11.75
CA LEU A 382 6.33 -24.93 -12.79
C LEU A 382 7.82 -24.93 -12.42
N THR A 383 8.72 -25.16 -13.39
CA THR A 383 10.17 -25.04 -13.18
C THR A 383 10.81 -24.37 -14.38
N PHE A 384 11.39 -23.19 -14.17
CA PHE A 384 12.19 -22.50 -15.18
C PHE A 384 13.64 -22.99 -15.12
N LEU A 385 14.19 -23.31 -16.28
CA LEU A 385 15.61 -23.58 -16.45
C LEU A 385 16.39 -22.28 -16.71
N ASP A 386 17.69 -22.27 -16.40
CA ASP A 386 18.52 -21.08 -16.51
C ASP A 386 18.58 -20.52 -17.94
N ASP A 387 18.53 -21.40 -18.95
CA ASP A 387 18.49 -21.03 -20.37
C ASP A 387 17.17 -20.32 -20.73
N ALA A 388 16.04 -20.75 -20.15
CA ALA A 388 14.75 -20.08 -20.33
C ALA A 388 14.77 -18.66 -19.74
N VAL A 389 15.30 -18.49 -18.52
CA VAL A 389 15.38 -17.18 -17.87
C VAL A 389 16.23 -16.21 -18.69
N GLN A 390 17.38 -16.69 -19.19
CA GLN A 390 18.22 -15.90 -20.09
C GLN A 390 17.50 -15.54 -21.39
N GLU A 391 16.74 -16.48 -21.94
CA GLU A 391 16.00 -16.24 -23.18
C GLU A 391 14.90 -15.20 -22.99
N ILE A 392 14.13 -15.27 -21.90
CA ILE A 392 13.12 -14.26 -21.53
C ILE A 392 13.75 -12.88 -21.40
N ALA A 393 14.90 -12.79 -20.71
CA ALA A 393 15.63 -11.53 -20.54
C ALA A 393 16.13 -10.96 -21.88
N ARG A 394 16.67 -11.81 -22.77
CA ARG A 394 17.07 -11.41 -24.13
C ARG A 394 15.88 -10.89 -24.93
N PHE A 395 14.77 -11.61 -24.94
CA PHE A 395 13.53 -11.18 -25.59
C PHE A 395 13.08 -9.80 -25.09
N ALA A 396 13.07 -9.57 -23.78
CA ALA A 396 12.70 -8.28 -23.20
C ALA A 396 13.59 -7.13 -23.66
N ALA A 397 14.90 -7.34 -23.71
CA ALA A 397 15.84 -6.34 -24.20
C ALA A 397 15.63 -6.04 -25.69
N THR A 398 15.48 -7.07 -26.53
CA THR A 398 15.24 -6.89 -27.98
C THR A 398 13.94 -6.14 -28.26
N VAL A 399 12.85 -6.42 -27.53
CA VAL A 399 11.58 -5.70 -27.70
C VAL A 399 11.72 -4.25 -27.25
N ASN A 400 12.42 -3.99 -26.14
CA ASN A 400 12.66 -2.62 -25.68
C ASN A 400 13.54 -1.80 -26.64
N GLU A 401 14.45 -2.43 -27.39
CA GLU A 401 15.28 -1.76 -28.41
C GLU A 401 14.52 -1.51 -29.72
N SER A 402 13.65 -2.45 -30.11
CA SER A 402 12.90 -2.37 -31.38
C SER A 402 11.60 -1.55 -31.29
N THR A 403 11.07 -1.34 -30.08
CA THR A 403 9.85 -0.58 -29.81
C THR A 403 10.08 0.51 -28.77
N GLU A 404 9.06 0.89 -27.99
CA GLU A 404 9.22 1.84 -26.89
C GLU A 404 9.89 1.15 -25.69
N ASN A 405 10.98 1.72 -25.19
CA ASN A 405 11.66 1.19 -24.03
C ASN A 405 10.87 1.50 -22.75
N ILE A 406 10.25 0.47 -22.17
CA ILE A 406 9.51 0.54 -20.90
C ILE A 406 10.29 -0.10 -19.74
N GLY A 407 11.57 -0.43 -19.96
CA GLY A 407 12.48 -1.04 -18.99
C GLY A 407 12.01 -2.41 -18.49
N ALA A 408 12.16 -2.67 -17.19
CA ALA A 408 11.79 -3.95 -16.58
C ALA A 408 10.28 -4.26 -16.65
N ARG A 409 9.41 -3.26 -16.92
CA ARG A 409 7.97 -3.50 -17.08
C ARG A 409 7.67 -4.47 -18.23
N ARG A 410 8.54 -4.51 -19.25
CA ARG A 410 8.45 -5.45 -20.38
C ARG A 410 8.45 -6.91 -19.95
N LEU A 411 9.10 -7.24 -18.83
CA LEU A 411 9.13 -8.60 -18.31
C LEU A 411 7.74 -9.10 -17.90
N HIS A 412 6.83 -8.20 -17.47
CA HIS A 412 5.47 -8.60 -17.11
C HIS A 412 4.67 -9.06 -18.33
N THR A 413 4.66 -8.26 -19.40
CA THR A 413 3.88 -8.59 -20.60
C THR A 413 4.43 -9.85 -21.28
N ILE A 414 5.75 -10.03 -21.29
CA ILE A 414 6.39 -11.24 -21.80
C ILE A 414 6.03 -12.47 -20.96
N MET A 415 6.06 -12.36 -19.62
CA MET A 415 5.74 -13.49 -18.73
C MET A 415 4.27 -13.89 -18.83
N GLU A 416 3.35 -12.93 -18.89
CA GLU A 416 1.93 -13.21 -19.14
C GLU A 416 1.76 -13.99 -20.43
N LYS A 417 2.36 -13.50 -21.52
CA LYS A 417 2.19 -14.16 -22.81
C LYS A 417 2.83 -15.54 -22.89
N LEU A 418 3.96 -15.73 -22.20
CA LEU A 418 4.66 -17.02 -22.11
C LEU A 418 3.81 -18.08 -21.39
N LEU A 419 3.07 -17.67 -20.36
CA LEU A 419 2.33 -18.55 -19.47
C LEU A 419 0.83 -18.64 -19.79
N ASP A 420 0.31 -17.81 -20.69
CA ASP A 420 -1.09 -17.75 -21.16
C ASP A 420 -1.75 -19.13 -21.31
N GLU A 421 -1.18 -20.02 -22.12
CA GLU A 421 -1.72 -21.39 -22.33
C GLU A 421 -1.68 -22.23 -21.04
N ILE A 422 -0.60 -22.16 -20.27
CA ILE A 422 -0.43 -22.92 -19.02
C ILE A 422 -1.42 -22.45 -17.96
N SER A 423 -1.61 -21.14 -17.85
CA SER A 423 -2.55 -20.51 -16.91
C SER A 423 -3.99 -20.82 -17.27
N PHE A 424 -4.32 -20.93 -18.56
CA PHE A 424 -5.67 -21.27 -19.01
C PHE A 424 -5.98 -22.76 -18.82
N GLU A 425 -5.09 -23.65 -19.23
CA GLU A 425 -5.29 -25.10 -19.13
C GLU A 425 -4.96 -25.66 -17.74
N GLY A 426 -4.37 -24.83 -16.87
CA GLY A 426 -3.84 -25.17 -15.54
C GLY A 426 -4.67 -26.20 -14.76
N PRO A 427 -5.98 -25.99 -14.54
CA PRO A 427 -6.82 -26.90 -13.79
C PRO A 427 -6.94 -28.29 -14.44
N ASP A 428 -7.02 -28.33 -15.77
CA ASP A 428 -7.33 -29.51 -16.59
C ASP A 428 -6.08 -30.29 -17.06
N LEU A 429 -4.88 -29.75 -16.83
CA LEU A 429 -3.62 -30.40 -17.19
C LEU A 429 -3.45 -31.75 -16.50
N LYS A 430 -3.41 -32.82 -17.30
CA LYS A 430 -3.08 -34.18 -16.81
C LYS A 430 -1.68 -34.27 -16.20
N LYS A 431 -0.73 -33.51 -16.75
CA LYS A 431 0.64 -33.45 -16.27
C LYS A 431 0.87 -32.14 -15.55
N LYS A 432 0.81 -32.22 -14.22
CA LYS A 432 0.97 -31.08 -13.31
C LYS A 432 2.43 -30.67 -13.06
N SER A 433 3.40 -31.17 -13.83
CA SER A 433 4.80 -30.71 -13.72
C SER A 433 5.29 -30.27 -15.09
N ILE A 434 5.50 -28.96 -15.22
CA ILE A 434 5.90 -28.29 -16.45
C ILE A 434 7.29 -27.71 -16.27
N ARG A 435 8.17 -28.00 -17.24
CA ARG A 435 9.51 -27.43 -17.34
C ARG A 435 9.53 -26.45 -18.49
N ILE A 436 9.99 -25.23 -18.23
CA ILE A 436 10.18 -24.19 -19.22
C ILE A 436 11.67 -24.11 -19.53
N ASP A 437 12.02 -24.40 -20.78
CA ASP A 437 13.35 -24.29 -21.36
C ASP A 437 13.39 -23.16 -22.42
N ALA A 438 14.56 -22.89 -22.99
CA ALA A 438 14.68 -21.86 -24.02
C ALA A 438 13.85 -22.15 -25.28
N ALA A 439 13.66 -23.42 -25.64
CA ALA A 439 12.88 -23.82 -26.81
C ALA A 439 11.39 -23.49 -26.64
N TYR A 440 10.83 -23.70 -25.44
CA TYR A 440 9.48 -23.29 -25.10
C TYR A 440 9.32 -21.77 -25.20
N VAL A 441 10.25 -21.00 -24.63
CA VAL A 441 10.23 -19.53 -24.69
C VAL A 441 10.23 -19.04 -26.14
N GLN A 442 11.13 -19.59 -26.97
CA GLN A 442 11.20 -19.24 -28.39
C GLN A 442 9.91 -19.60 -29.12
N LYS A 443 9.34 -20.79 -28.87
CA LYS A 443 8.09 -21.20 -29.51
C LYS A 443 6.95 -20.23 -29.21
N MET A 444 6.79 -19.84 -27.94
CA MET A 444 5.67 -18.98 -27.52
C MET A 444 5.85 -17.52 -27.94
N LEU A 445 7.08 -17.04 -28.09
CA LEU A 445 7.37 -15.63 -28.39
C LEU A 445 7.80 -15.37 -29.85
N ALA A 446 8.00 -16.42 -30.67
CA ALA A 446 8.54 -16.31 -32.02
C ALA A 446 7.70 -15.46 -32.98
N GLU A 447 6.37 -15.50 -32.87
CA GLU A 447 5.50 -14.71 -33.75
C GLU A 447 5.52 -13.22 -33.39
N ILE A 448 5.76 -12.89 -32.13
CA ILE A 448 5.66 -11.51 -31.64
C ILE A 448 6.86 -10.69 -32.05
N VAL A 449 8.08 -11.25 -31.96
CA VAL A 449 9.30 -10.50 -32.32
C VAL A 449 9.44 -10.27 -33.83
N LYS A 450 8.83 -11.13 -34.65
CA LYS A 450 8.89 -10.98 -36.11
C LYS A 450 8.01 -9.84 -36.62
N ASP A 451 6.99 -9.45 -35.86
CA ASP A 451 6.03 -8.43 -36.24
C ASP A 451 6.10 -7.26 -35.24
N GLN A 452 6.71 -6.15 -35.68
CA GLN A 452 6.84 -4.93 -34.88
C GLN A 452 5.49 -4.30 -34.56
N ASP A 453 4.49 -4.45 -35.44
CA ASP A 453 3.15 -3.95 -35.20
C ASP A 453 2.46 -4.81 -34.14
N LEU A 454 2.56 -6.14 -34.25
CA LEU A 454 2.03 -7.06 -33.25
C LEU A 454 2.67 -6.85 -31.87
N SER A 455 3.98 -6.62 -31.83
CA SER A 455 4.71 -6.29 -30.60
C SER A 455 4.18 -5.04 -29.91
N ARG A 456 3.77 -4.00 -30.66
CA ARG A 456 3.21 -2.78 -30.06
C ARG A 456 1.81 -2.95 -29.49
N TYR A 457 1.03 -3.92 -30.01
CA TYR A 457 -0.33 -4.19 -29.54
C TYR A 457 -0.40 -5.23 -28.42
N ILE A 458 0.50 -6.22 -28.44
CA ILE A 458 0.47 -7.37 -27.52
C ILE A 458 1.45 -7.23 -26.34
N LEU A 459 2.62 -6.63 -26.53
CA LEU A 459 3.69 -6.58 -25.53
C LEU A 459 4.00 -5.17 -25.07
#